data_AF-A0AB74M629-F1
#
_entry.id   AF-A0AB74M629-F1
#
_cell.length_a   1.000
_cell.length_b   1.000
_cell.length_c   1.000
_cell.angle_alpha   90.00
_cell.angle_beta   90.00
_cell.angle_gamma   90.00
#
_symmetry.space_group_name_H-M   'P 1'
#
loop_
_entity.id
_entity.type
_entity.pdbx_description
1 polymer ?
#
loop_
_entity_poly.entity_id
_entity_poly.type
_entity_poly.pdbx_seq_one_letter_code
_entity_poly.pdbx_strand_id
1 'polypeptide(L)' 'MSPATTARALAGLNVQRGRPTAAQWVDALAILANTTRAPRHTLHVEFTPGGSARITEHPFEKV' A
#
# COMPACT_ATOMS: atom_id res chain seq x y z
N MET A 1 2.97 -2.92 -12.10
CA MET A 1 2.32 -4.10 -11.48
C MET A 1 0.81 -3.87 -11.39
N SER A 2 0.00 -4.93 -11.37
CA SER A 2 -1.44 -4.80 -11.10
C SER A 2 -1.69 -4.46 -9.62
N PRO A 3 -2.80 -3.80 -9.27
CA PRO A 3 -3.16 -3.49 -7.88
C PRO A 3 -3.18 -4.73 -6.97
N ALA A 4 -3.63 -5.88 -7.49
CA ALA A 4 -3.64 -7.15 -6.75
C ALA A 4 -2.23 -7.68 -6.43
N THR A 5 -1.27 -7.53 -7.37
CA THR A 5 0.13 -7.87 -7.13
C THR A 5 0.76 -6.93 -6.10
N THR A 6 0.46 -5.63 -6.18
CA THR A 6 0.92 -4.64 -5.20
C THR A 6 0.38 -4.94 -3.80
N ALA A 7 -0.90 -5.28 -3.67
CA ALA A 7 -1.51 -5.63 -2.39
C ALA A 7 -0.85 -6.86 -1.74
N ARG A 8 -0.52 -7.89 -2.54
CA ARG A 8 0.23 -9.07 -2.06
C ARG A 8 1.65 -8.72 -1.62
N ALA A 9 2.35 -7.84 -2.35
CA ALA A 9 3.70 -7.41 -2.00
C ALA A 9 3.71 -6.62 -0.67
N LEU A 10 2.75 -5.71 -0.47
CA LEU A 10 2.63 -4.99 0.82
C LEU A 10 2.18 -5.88 1.97
N ALA A 11 1.33 -6.90 1.73
CA ALA A 11 0.95 -7.86 2.76
C ALA A 11 2.13 -8.68 3.30
N GLY A 12 3.23 -8.76 2.54
CA GLY A 12 4.51 -9.34 2.98
C GLY A 12 5.36 -8.43 3.87
N LEU A 13 5.00 -7.14 4.03
CA LEU A 13 5.68 -6.23 4.96
C LEU A 13 5.28 -6.60 6.40
N ASN A 14 6.20 -7.22 7.12
CA ASN A 14 5.97 -7.72 8.48
C ASN A 14 5.89 -6.59 9.53
N VAL A 15 4.74 -5.91 9.66
CA VAL A 15 4.57 -4.75 10.57
C VAL A 15 4.27 -5.19 12.01
N GLN A 16 5.29 -5.70 12.70
CA GLN A 16 5.16 -6.44 13.97
C GLN A 16 4.53 -5.69 15.17
N ARG A 17 4.40 -4.36 15.16
CA ARG A 17 3.92 -3.59 16.34
C ARG A 17 2.82 -2.56 16.05
N GLY A 18 2.15 -2.67 14.91
CA GLY A 18 1.09 -1.72 14.51
C GLY A 18 1.56 -0.31 14.21
N ARG A 19 2.87 -0.08 14.20
CA ARG A 19 3.48 1.10 13.61
C ARG A 19 4.58 0.65 12.64
N PRO A 20 4.45 0.95 11.34
CA PRO A 20 5.50 0.68 10.37
C PRO A 20 6.79 1.43 10.76
N THR A 21 7.93 0.75 10.61
CA THR A 21 9.25 1.37 10.73
C THR A 21 9.53 2.25 9.51
N ALA A 22 10.55 3.12 9.60
CA ALA A 22 10.96 3.93 8.45
C ALA A 22 11.34 3.07 7.23
N ALA A 23 12.05 1.95 7.43
CA ALA A 23 12.38 1.01 6.36
C ALA A 23 11.11 0.43 5.72
N GLN A 24 10.11 0.05 6.52
CA GLN A 24 8.84 -0.48 6.01
C GLN A 24 8.04 0.57 5.22
N TRP A 25 8.13 1.84 5.59
CA TRP A 25 7.60 2.94 4.78
C TRP A 25 8.32 3.08 3.45
N VAL A 26 9.65 3.01 3.44
CA VAL A 26 10.44 3.07 2.20
C VAL A 26 10.07 1.90 1.28
N ASP A 27 9.98 0.69 1.82
CA ASP A 27 9.60 -0.50 1.04
C ASP A 27 8.18 -0.36 0.48
N ALA A 28 7.24 0.14 1.29
CA ALA A 28 5.87 0.38 0.83
C ALA A 28 5.82 1.42 -0.30
N LEU A 29 6.56 2.52 -0.17
CA LEU A 29 6.65 3.57 -1.19
C LEU A 29 7.31 3.06 -2.48
N ALA A 30 8.35 2.23 -2.37
CA ALA A 30 9.01 1.60 -3.52
C ALA A 30 8.06 0.66 -4.27
N ILE A 31 7.24 -0.11 -3.55
CA ILE A 31 6.21 -0.97 -4.13
C ILE A 31 5.11 -0.14 -4.81
N LEU A 32 4.66 0.94 -4.18
CA LEU A 32 3.65 1.86 -4.74
C LEU A 32 4.15 2.57 -6.00
N ALA A 33 5.42 2.99 -6.04
CA ALA A 33 6.01 3.65 -7.20
C ALA A 33 5.96 2.80 -8.48
N ASN A 34 5.99 1.48 -8.33
CA ASN A 34 5.92 0.51 -9.44
C ASN A 34 4.50 0.03 -9.77
N THR A 35 3.48 0.59 -9.11
CA THR A 35 2.08 0.21 -9.30
C THR A 35 1.47 0.97 -10.48
N THR A 36 0.93 0.21 -11.43
CA THR A 36 0.15 0.77 -12.54
C THR A 36 -1.22 1.12 -11.99
N ARG A 37 -1.56 2.42 -11.99
CA ARG A 37 -2.80 2.96 -11.45
C ARG A 37 -3.82 3.15 -12.56
N ALA A 38 -5.10 2.95 -12.25
CA ALA A 38 -6.15 3.38 -13.14
C ALA A 38 -6.11 4.92 -13.26
N PRO A 39 -6.39 5.49 -14.46
CA PRO A 39 -6.48 6.93 -14.62
C PRO A 39 -7.47 7.50 -13.60
N ARG A 40 -7.09 8.60 -12.96
CA ARG A 40 -7.91 9.28 -11.96
C ARG A 40 -8.24 8.44 -10.70
N HIS A 41 -7.32 7.60 -10.24
CA HIS A 41 -7.46 6.87 -8.97
C HIS A 41 -6.32 7.21 -8.00
N THR A 42 -6.61 7.08 -6.70
CA THR A 42 -5.66 7.15 -5.59
C THR A 42 -5.47 5.78 -4.96
N LEU A 43 -4.30 5.55 -4.36
CA LEU A 43 -4.03 4.37 -3.56
C LEU A 43 -4.00 4.79 -2.10
N HIS A 44 -4.85 4.17 -1.29
CA HIS A 44 -4.82 4.30 0.16
C HIS A 44 -4.12 3.09 0.76
N VAL A 45 -3.11 3.33 1.59
CA VAL A 45 -2.39 2.28 2.32
C VAL A 45 -2.69 2.41 3.80
N GLU A 46 -3.24 1.34 4.37
CA GLU A 46 -3.55 1.22 5.79
C GLU A 46 -2.63 0.18 6.41
N PHE A 47 -1.98 0.54 7.52
CA PHE A 47 -1.18 -0.39 8.31
C PHE A 47 -1.99 -0.86 9.51
N THR A 48 -2.21 -2.16 9.60
CA THR A 48 -3.02 -2.78 10.66
C THR A 48 -2.13 -3.24 11.80
N PRO A 49 -2.48 -2.94 13.07
CA PRO A 49 -1.85 -3.55 14.23
C PRO A 49 -1.92 -5.08 14.18
N GLY A 50 -0.77 -5.75 14.30
CA GLY A 50 -0.69 -7.22 14.19
C GLY A 50 -0.07 -7.74 12.90
N GLY A 51 0.36 -6.88 11.96
CA GLY A 51 1.36 -7.27 10.95
C GLY A 51 1.00 -7.02 9.50
N SER A 52 -0.24 -6.69 9.17
CA SER A 52 -0.68 -6.58 7.78
C SER A 52 -0.76 -5.13 7.29
N ALA A 53 -0.39 -4.91 6.03
CA ALA A 53 -0.74 -3.69 5.30
C ALA A 53 -1.85 -4.01 4.29
N ARG A 54 -2.84 -3.12 4.18
CA ARG A 54 -3.93 -3.20 3.20
C ARG A 54 -3.81 -2.05 2.21
N ILE A 55 -4.07 -2.34 0.94
CA ILE A 55 -4.21 -1.33 -0.11
C ILE A 55 -5.64 -1.31 -0.59
N THR A 56 -6.17 -0.10 -0.78
CA THR A 56 -7.43 0.11 -1.47
C THR A 56 -7.21 1.15 -2.56
N GLU A 57 -7.66 0.86 -3.78
CA GLU A 57 -7.65 1.83 -4.88
C GLU A 57 -9.03 2.49 -4.94
N HIS A 58 -9.05 3.83 -4.91
CA HIS A 58 -10.28 4.62 -4.95
C HIS A 58 -10.24 5.56 -6.16
N PRO A 59 -11.38 5.79 -6.85
CA PRO A 59 -11.46 6.88 -7.81
C PRO A 59 -11.22 8.21 -7.08
N PHE A 60 -10.63 9.20 -7.75
CA PHE A 60 -10.65 10.57 -7.24
C PHE A 60 -12.12 11.00 -7.14
N GLU A 61 -12.60 11.27 -5.94
CA GLU A 61 -13.81 12.07 -5.79
C GLU A 61 -13.54 13.44 -6.42
N LYS A 62 -14.43 13.87 -7.31
CA LYS A 62 -14.40 15.25 -7.81
C LYS A 62 -14.65 16.15 -6.60
N VAL A 63 -13.61 16.87 -6.17
CA VAL A 63 -13.75 18.03 -5.26
C VAL A 63 -14.51 19.13 -5.99
#